data_AF-A0A951TJ42-F1
#
_entry.id   AF-A0A951TJ42-F1
#
_cell.length_a   1.000
_cell.length_b   1.000
_cell.length_c   1.000
_cell.angle_alpha   90.00
_cell.angle_beta   90.00
_cell.angle_gamma   90.00
#
_symmetry.space_group_name_H-M   'P 1'
#
loop_
_entity.id
_entity.type
_entity.pdbx_description
1 polymer ?
#
loop_
_entity_poly.entity_id
_entity_poly.type
_entity_poly.pdbx_seq_one_letter_code
_entity_poly.pdbx_strand_id
1 'polypeptide(L)'
;MSQLVTGEAVALDLRPAALPSRLLAGVLDALLQFLVLVVLGSLATAVSLDLSEAAVEALGLIVIVAVLIFYPVTFETLMRGRTPGKAAMGLRVVRDDGGPIGFRQALVRGLTGAFLERPGLSLFTIAVVTSLLNEQGKRLGDLLAGTVVLRERVSVRGGRVAGMPPPLAGWAAGLDLSGVPDGLALAIRQFLSRSDELTEAAREELGGKLVRAVSDAVGSPPPGTPGWAVLSAVLAERHRRESLRLGTGTYAPPGPPQPPPGFQPQPGYQAAPQPQPPYPPQPQPPYPPQPQPTYQPQPPPPSPPATPAAPTTGPGGFVAPF
;
A
#
# COMPACT_ATOMS: atom_id res chain seq x y z
N MET A 1 1.01 -7.66 -14.90
CA MET A 1 0.35 -7.43 -13.60
C MET A 1 0.84 -8.51 -12.67
N SER A 2 1.61 -8.17 -11.64
CA SER A 2 2.23 -9.15 -10.74
C SER A 2 1.47 -9.16 -9.42
N GLN A 3 0.54 -10.12 -9.27
CA GLN A 3 -0.14 -10.37 -8.00
C GLN A 3 0.86 -10.97 -7.00
N LEU A 4 1.03 -10.31 -5.85
CA LEU A 4 1.70 -10.89 -4.69
C LEU A 4 0.62 -11.44 -3.75
N VAL A 5 0.68 -12.74 -3.49
CA VAL A 5 -0.22 -13.42 -2.57
C VAL A 5 0.30 -13.20 -1.15
N THR A 6 -0.39 -12.37 -0.39
CA THR A 6 -0.08 -12.18 1.04
C THR A 6 -0.60 -13.37 1.86
N GLY A 7 -0.13 -13.50 3.10
CA GLY A 7 -0.55 -14.59 4.01
C GLY A 7 -2.04 -14.67 4.33
N GLU A 8 -2.85 -13.69 3.89
CA GLU A 8 -4.31 -13.69 4.01
C GLU A 8 -5.05 -13.98 2.68
N ALA A 9 -4.35 -14.50 1.67
CA ALA A 9 -4.92 -14.83 0.35
C ALA A 9 -5.66 -13.68 -0.35
N VAL A 10 -5.32 -12.42 -0.02
CA VAL A 10 -5.72 -11.24 -0.77
C VAL A 10 -4.60 -10.88 -1.73
N ALA A 11 -4.90 -10.96 -3.03
CA ALA A 11 -4.00 -10.54 -4.08
C ALA A 11 -3.88 -9.02 -4.07
N LEU A 12 -2.83 -8.49 -3.46
CA LEU A 12 -2.52 -7.07 -3.59
C LEU A 12 -1.83 -6.85 -4.95
N ASP A 13 -2.45 -6.01 -5.77
CA ASP A 13 -1.85 -5.51 -7.02
C ASP A 13 -0.79 -4.45 -6.68
N LEU A 14 0.37 -4.92 -6.22
CA LEU A 14 1.47 -4.07 -5.80
C LEU A 14 2.24 -3.65 -7.05
N ARG A 15 2.06 -2.39 -7.45
CA ARG A 15 2.76 -1.80 -8.60
C ARG A 15 4.28 -1.81 -8.34
N PRO A 16 5.08 -2.62 -9.05
CA PRO A 16 6.52 -2.63 -8.88
C PRO A 16 7.09 -1.23 -9.12
N ALA A 17 8.07 -0.81 -8.33
CA ALA A 17 8.66 0.51 -8.50
C ALA A 17 9.34 0.61 -9.88
N ALA A 18 9.02 1.66 -10.64
CA ALA A 18 9.64 1.90 -11.94
C ALA A 18 11.16 2.00 -11.82
N LEU A 19 11.89 1.34 -12.74
CA LEU A 19 13.36 1.28 -12.75
C LEU A 19 14.04 2.64 -12.60
N PRO A 20 13.60 3.75 -13.25
CA PRO A 20 14.23 5.06 -13.08
C PRO A 20 14.23 5.55 -11.63
N SER A 21 13.13 5.34 -10.91
CA SER A 21 13.05 5.74 -9.50
C SER A 21 13.95 4.92 -8.58
N ARG A 22 14.16 3.64 -8.92
CA ARG A 22 15.10 2.77 -8.21
C ARG A 22 16.54 3.16 -8.48
N LEU A 23 16.86 3.47 -9.73
CA LEU A 23 18.17 3.97 -10.13
C LEU A 23 18.49 5.28 -9.43
N LEU A 24 17.56 6.24 -9.45
CA LEU A 24 17.77 7.53 -8.78
C LEU A 24 17.93 7.38 -7.27
N ALA A 25 17.12 6.53 -6.62
CA ALA A 25 17.32 6.17 -5.22
C ALA A 25 18.72 5.58 -4.96
N GLY A 26 19.16 4.68 -5.84
CA GLY A 26 20.49 4.06 -5.80
C GLY A 26 21.63 5.07 -5.98
N VAL A 27 21.46 6.06 -6.87
CA VAL A 27 22.42 7.16 -7.06
C VAL A 27 22.49 8.04 -5.82
N LEU A 28 21.35 8.42 -5.24
CA LEU A 28 21.33 9.19 -3.99
C LEU A 28 22.02 8.44 -2.83
N ASP A 29 21.74 7.15 -2.70
CA ASP A 29 22.40 6.30 -1.70
C ASP A 29 23.91 6.16 -1.98
N ALA A 30 24.32 6.09 -3.25
CA ALA A 30 25.74 6.03 -3.63
C ALA A 30 26.47 7.34 -3.34
N LEU A 31 25.85 8.49 -3.61
CA LEU A 31 26.41 9.80 -3.26
C LEU A 31 26.56 9.96 -1.75
N LEU A 32 25.56 9.53 -0.97
CA LEU A 32 25.62 9.58 0.48
C LEU A 32 26.66 8.60 1.04
N GLN A 33 26.74 7.38 0.50
CA GLN A 33 27.81 6.43 0.83
C GLN A 33 29.18 6.99 0.51
N PHE A 34 29.35 7.63 -0.66
CA PHE A 34 30.62 8.26 -1.05
C PHE A 34 31.00 9.39 -0.09
N LEU A 35 30.07 10.26 0.27
CA LEU A 35 30.31 11.31 1.26
C LEU A 35 30.73 10.74 2.61
N VAL A 36 30.01 9.72 3.11
CA VAL A 36 30.35 9.04 4.37
C VAL A 36 31.71 8.39 4.28
N LEU A 37 32.06 7.77 3.15
CA LEU A 37 33.37 7.17 2.92
C LEU A 37 34.49 8.20 2.98
N VAL A 38 34.33 9.36 2.34
CA VAL A 38 35.32 10.45 2.36
C VAL A 38 35.48 11.03 3.77
N VAL A 39 34.39 11.21 4.50
CA VAL A 39 34.42 11.74 5.87
C VAL A 39 35.09 10.74 6.83
N LEU A 40 34.66 9.48 6.81
CA LEU A 40 35.25 8.45 7.67
C LEU A 40 36.69 8.12 7.27
N GLY A 41 37.00 8.12 5.98
CA GLY A 41 38.35 7.93 5.46
C GLY A 41 39.29 9.06 5.88
N SER A 42 38.86 10.31 5.76
CA SER A 42 39.69 11.46 6.20
C SER A 42 39.90 11.47 7.71
N LEU A 43 38.86 11.14 8.51
CA LEU A 43 38.99 10.99 9.95
C LEU A 43 39.92 9.83 10.32
N ALA A 44 39.80 8.68 9.64
CA ALA A 44 40.68 7.53 9.83
C ALA A 44 42.14 7.91 9.57
N THR A 45 42.43 8.62 8.48
CA THR A 45 43.79 9.11 8.19
C THR A 45 44.28 10.08 9.27
N ALA A 46 43.43 11.00 9.73
CA ALA A 46 43.80 11.99 10.74
C ALA A 46 44.18 11.38 12.11
N VAL A 47 43.57 10.26 12.50
CA VAL A 47 43.88 9.55 13.76
C VAL A 47 44.99 8.51 13.61
N SER A 48 45.46 8.25 12.39
CA SER A 48 46.42 7.18 12.08
C SER A 48 47.87 7.63 12.07
N LEU A 49 48.18 8.86 12.52
CA LEU A 49 49.51 9.47 12.38
C LEU A 49 50.64 8.67 13.05
N ASP A 50 50.34 7.93 14.12
CA ASP A 50 51.30 7.11 14.88
C ASP A 50 51.13 5.60 14.66
N LEU A 51 50.30 5.19 13.69
CA LEU A 51 50.03 3.78 13.41
C LEU A 51 51.03 3.21 12.41
N SER A 52 51.27 1.89 12.50
CA SER A 52 52.03 1.17 11.48
C SER A 52 51.26 1.12 10.16
N GLU A 53 51.97 1.01 9.03
CA GLU A 53 51.36 0.93 7.69
C GLU A 53 50.28 -0.16 7.61
N ALA A 54 50.55 -1.34 8.17
CA ALA A 54 49.58 -2.44 8.24
C ALA A 54 48.30 -2.08 9.02
N ALA A 55 48.41 -1.27 10.08
CA ALA A 55 47.26 -0.81 10.84
C ALA A 55 46.43 0.23 10.06
N VAL A 56 47.10 1.10 9.28
CA VAL A 56 46.42 2.06 8.38
C VAL A 56 45.64 1.34 7.29
N GLU A 57 46.24 0.33 6.66
CA GLU A 57 45.57 -0.50 5.65
C GLU A 57 44.37 -1.23 6.22
N ALA A 58 44.54 -1.86 7.40
CA ALA A 58 43.45 -2.54 8.08
C ALA A 58 42.30 -1.58 8.43
N LEU A 59 42.61 -0.38 8.91
CA LEU A 59 41.61 0.65 9.21
C LEU A 59 40.87 1.10 7.95
N GLY A 60 41.59 1.30 6.83
CA GLY A 60 41.00 1.63 5.54
C GLY A 60 40.02 0.54 5.07
N LEU A 61 40.41 -0.73 5.19
CA LEU A 61 39.54 -1.87 4.85
C LEU A 61 38.29 -1.90 5.74
N ILE A 62 38.44 -1.68 7.05
CA ILE A 62 37.31 -1.61 7.99
C ILE A 62 36.34 -0.50 7.58
N VAL A 63 36.83 0.69 7.25
CA VAL A 63 36.00 1.82 6.80
C VAL A 63 35.26 1.48 5.51
N ILE A 64 35.93 0.88 4.52
CA ILE A 64 35.30 0.46 3.25
C ILE A 64 34.18 -0.55 3.52
N VAL A 65 34.45 -1.58 4.33
CA VAL A 65 33.48 -2.61 4.67
C VAL A 65 32.29 -2.02 5.45
N ALA A 66 32.56 -1.14 6.42
CA ALA A 66 31.55 -0.42 7.18
C ALA A 66 30.60 0.37 6.26
N VAL A 67 31.13 1.08 5.28
CA VAL A 67 30.33 1.93 4.40
C VAL A 67 29.63 1.13 3.30
N LEU A 68 30.28 0.14 2.68
CA LEU A 68 29.67 -0.58 1.55
C LEU A 68 28.64 -1.62 1.99
N ILE A 69 28.85 -2.24 3.16
CA ILE A 69 28.02 -3.34 3.66
C ILE A 69 27.16 -2.88 4.84
N PHE A 70 27.78 -2.33 5.90
CA PHE A 70 27.02 -2.04 7.11
C PHE A 70 26.09 -0.85 6.98
N TYR A 71 26.42 0.18 6.18
CA TYR A 71 25.50 1.28 5.89
C TYR A 71 24.15 0.79 5.34
N PRO A 72 24.06 0.10 4.18
CA PRO A 72 22.76 -0.28 3.62
C PRO A 72 22.03 -1.27 4.53
N VAL A 73 22.75 -2.19 5.19
CA VAL A 73 22.15 -3.16 6.12
C VAL A 73 21.54 -2.46 7.33
N THR A 74 22.24 -1.51 7.92
CA THR A 74 21.78 -0.77 9.10
C THR A 74 20.56 0.07 8.76
N PHE A 75 20.61 0.85 7.69
CA PHE A 75 19.46 1.66 7.28
C PHE A 75 18.26 0.80 6.91
N GLU A 76 18.42 -0.24 6.07
CA GLU A 76 17.31 -1.10 5.70
C GLU A 76 16.71 -1.83 6.91
N THR A 77 17.53 -2.22 7.89
CA THR A 77 17.04 -2.89 9.11
C THR A 77 16.30 -1.91 10.02
N LEU A 78 16.91 -0.76 10.34
CA LEU A 78 16.34 0.22 11.28
C LEU A 78 15.13 0.96 10.71
N MET A 79 15.15 1.29 9.41
CA MET A 79 14.08 2.03 8.73
C MET A 79 13.08 1.09 8.04
N ARG A 80 13.04 -0.20 8.43
CA ARG A 80 12.06 -1.20 7.96
C ARG A 80 11.95 -1.28 6.43
N GLY A 81 13.11 -1.32 5.76
CA GLY A 81 13.25 -1.48 4.32
C GLY A 81 13.50 -0.19 3.55
N ARG A 82 13.95 0.87 4.23
CA ARG A 82 14.27 2.15 3.59
C ARG A 82 15.74 2.52 3.81
N THR A 83 16.35 3.06 2.78
CA THR A 83 17.59 3.84 2.86
C THR A 83 17.24 5.31 2.64
N PRO A 84 18.11 6.28 2.96
CA PRO A 84 17.81 7.69 2.73
C PRO A 84 17.40 8.01 1.29
N GLY A 85 18.10 7.45 0.29
CA GLY A 85 17.76 7.61 -1.13
C GLY A 85 16.41 6.96 -1.49
N LYS A 86 16.13 5.77 -0.96
CA LYS A 86 14.81 5.12 -1.15
C LYS A 86 13.68 5.90 -0.47
N ALA A 87 13.90 6.41 0.73
CA ALA A 87 12.93 7.23 1.44
C ALA A 87 12.60 8.52 0.67
N ALA A 88 13.63 9.21 0.13
CA ALA A 88 13.45 10.38 -0.71
C ALA A 88 12.63 10.08 -1.98
N MET A 89 12.79 8.88 -2.55
CA MET A 89 12.06 8.43 -3.73
C MET A 89 10.70 7.77 -3.43
N GLY A 90 10.28 7.71 -2.16
CA GLY A 90 9.04 7.05 -1.74
C GLY A 90 9.07 5.54 -1.99
N LEU A 91 10.23 4.90 -1.83
CA LEU A 91 10.45 3.49 -2.07
C LEU A 91 10.64 2.74 -0.75
N ARG A 92 10.16 1.51 -0.71
CA ARG A 92 10.32 0.61 0.43
C ARG A 92 10.54 -0.83 -0.03
N VAL A 93 11.50 -1.49 0.61
CA VAL A 93 11.73 -2.93 0.46
C VAL A 93 10.80 -3.69 1.38
N VAL A 94 10.08 -4.66 0.84
CA VAL A 94 9.26 -5.60 1.61
C VAL A 94 9.63 -7.03 1.24
N ARG A 95 9.26 -7.98 2.10
CA ARG A 95 9.35 -9.41 1.79
C ARG A 95 8.33 -9.81 0.74
N ASP A 96 8.55 -10.92 0.08
CA ASP A 96 7.64 -11.45 -0.94
C ASP A 96 6.24 -11.81 -0.39
N ASP A 97 6.12 -12.06 0.92
CA ASP A 97 4.84 -12.25 1.61
C ASP A 97 4.15 -10.93 2.02
N GLY A 98 4.74 -9.78 1.66
CA GLY A 98 4.27 -8.44 2.03
C GLY A 98 4.73 -7.97 3.41
N GLY A 99 5.44 -8.81 4.17
CA GLY A 99 5.94 -8.47 5.49
C GLY A 99 7.09 -7.45 5.48
N PRO A 100 7.38 -6.82 6.63
CA PRO A 100 8.56 -5.96 6.77
C PRO A 100 9.85 -6.76 6.57
N ILE A 101 10.89 -6.10 6.05
CA ILE A 101 12.21 -6.72 5.93
C ILE A 101 12.83 -6.96 7.32
N GLY A 102 13.52 -8.09 7.48
CA GLY A 102 14.34 -8.39 8.64
C GLY A 102 15.84 -8.20 8.36
N PHE A 103 16.66 -8.33 9.40
CA PHE A 103 18.11 -8.19 9.32
C PHE A 103 18.75 -9.17 8.31
N ARG A 104 18.32 -10.44 8.30
CA ARG A 104 18.88 -11.46 7.41
C ARG A 104 18.70 -11.08 5.94
N GLN A 105 17.52 -10.60 5.57
CA GLN A 105 17.23 -10.17 4.21
C GLN A 105 18.06 -8.93 3.85
N ALA A 106 18.13 -7.94 4.74
CA ALA A 106 18.96 -6.75 4.55
C ALA A 106 20.45 -7.12 4.36
N LEU A 107 20.97 -8.07 5.15
CA LEU A 107 22.34 -8.56 5.07
C LEU A 107 22.63 -9.24 3.72
N VAL A 108 21.79 -10.18 3.29
CA VAL A 108 21.94 -10.86 1.99
C VAL A 108 21.97 -9.85 0.86
N ARG A 109 21.08 -8.86 0.89
CA ARG A 109 21.03 -7.76 -0.08
C ARG A 109 22.29 -6.89 -0.03
N GLY A 110 22.77 -6.55 1.17
CA GLY A 110 23.98 -5.75 1.36
C GLY A 110 25.22 -6.44 0.81
N LEU A 111 25.41 -7.72 1.14
CA LEU A 111 26.52 -8.54 0.66
C LEU A 111 26.46 -8.74 -0.86
N THR A 112 25.31 -9.14 -1.40
CA THR A 112 25.13 -9.30 -2.85
C THR A 112 25.37 -7.98 -3.58
N GLY A 113 24.86 -6.89 -3.00
CA GLY A 113 25.01 -5.53 -3.51
C GLY A 113 26.47 -5.05 -3.54
N ALA A 114 27.28 -5.46 -2.56
CA ALA A 114 28.70 -5.08 -2.46
C ALA A 114 29.59 -5.93 -3.37
N PHE A 115 29.41 -7.25 -3.37
CA PHE A 115 30.33 -8.16 -4.07
C PHE A 115 29.93 -8.44 -5.53
N LEU A 116 28.63 -8.50 -5.84
CA LEU A 116 28.17 -8.92 -7.17
C LEU A 116 27.61 -7.75 -7.98
N GLU A 117 26.89 -6.83 -7.36
CA GLU A 117 26.20 -5.76 -8.11
C GLU A 117 27.04 -4.48 -8.29
N ARG A 118 27.97 -4.22 -7.36
CA ARG A 118 28.80 -3.00 -7.34
C ARG A 118 30.27 -3.30 -6.94
N PRO A 119 30.99 -4.22 -7.61
CA PRO A 119 32.37 -4.55 -7.25
C PRO A 119 33.41 -3.45 -7.56
N GLY A 120 32.99 -2.18 -7.78
CA GLY A 120 33.87 -1.06 -8.09
C GLY A 120 33.16 0.10 -8.80
N LEU A 121 33.90 0.82 -9.65
CA LEU A 121 33.44 1.98 -10.43
C LEU A 121 32.53 1.62 -11.63
N SER A 122 32.40 0.34 -11.97
CA SER A 122 31.40 -0.18 -12.92
C SER A 122 30.03 -0.24 -12.23
N LEU A 123 29.43 0.94 -12.05
CA LEU A 123 28.25 1.17 -11.24
C LEU A 123 27.00 0.50 -11.86
N PHE A 124 26.44 -0.46 -11.14
CA PHE A 124 25.06 -1.00 -11.29
C PHE A 124 24.74 -1.91 -12.47
N THR A 125 25.69 -2.31 -13.34
CA THR A 125 25.35 -3.09 -14.55
C THR A 125 24.60 -4.38 -14.25
N ILE A 126 25.09 -5.21 -13.32
CA ILE A 126 24.46 -6.50 -12.99
C ILE A 126 23.09 -6.28 -12.34
N ALA A 127 22.97 -5.29 -11.44
CA ALA A 127 21.69 -4.96 -10.82
C ALA A 127 20.65 -4.50 -11.84
N VAL A 128 21.05 -3.69 -12.82
CA VAL A 128 20.16 -3.17 -13.87
C VAL A 128 19.75 -4.29 -14.82
N VAL A 129 20.70 -5.09 -15.31
CA VAL A 129 20.42 -6.20 -16.23
C VAL A 129 19.49 -7.22 -15.59
N THR A 130 19.79 -7.68 -14.37
CA THR A 130 18.92 -8.65 -13.66
C THR A 130 17.53 -8.06 -13.40
N SER A 131 17.46 -6.78 -13.04
CA SER A 131 16.18 -6.09 -12.83
C SER A 131 15.38 -5.85 -14.11
N LEU A 132 16.02 -5.77 -15.28
CA LEU A 132 15.35 -5.66 -16.59
C LEU A 132 14.83 -7.00 -17.09
N LEU A 133 15.59 -8.08 -16.85
CA LEU A 133 15.24 -9.42 -17.31
C LEU A 133 14.15 -10.07 -16.45
N ASN A 134 13.92 -9.58 -15.24
CA ASN A 134 12.93 -10.13 -14.32
C ASN A 134 11.60 -9.37 -14.40
N GLU A 135 10.48 -10.08 -14.64
CA GLU A 135 9.14 -9.47 -14.80
C GLU A 135 8.68 -8.62 -13.61
N GLN A 136 9.10 -8.99 -12.38
CA GLN A 136 8.80 -8.26 -11.14
C GLN A 136 9.80 -7.11 -10.88
N GLY A 137 10.75 -6.88 -11.79
CA GLY A 137 11.81 -5.89 -11.64
C GLY A 137 12.77 -6.16 -10.48
N LYS A 138 12.98 -7.42 -10.05
CA LYS A 138 13.88 -7.75 -8.94
C LYS A 138 15.32 -7.84 -9.44
N ARG A 139 16.26 -7.19 -8.74
CA ARG A 139 17.70 -7.39 -8.95
C ARG A 139 18.18 -8.63 -8.21
N LEU A 140 19.41 -9.09 -8.49
CA LEU A 140 19.99 -10.29 -7.88
C LEU A 140 19.88 -10.32 -6.34
N GLY A 141 20.23 -9.23 -5.67
CA GLY A 141 20.13 -9.15 -4.21
C GLY A 141 18.68 -9.22 -3.69
N ASP A 142 17.71 -8.75 -4.48
CA ASP A 142 16.29 -8.84 -4.12
C ASP A 142 15.78 -10.28 -4.27
N LEU A 143 16.21 -10.98 -5.33
CA LEU A 143 15.91 -12.39 -5.61
C LEU A 143 16.45 -13.31 -4.51
N LEU A 144 17.73 -13.14 -4.15
CA LEU A 144 18.38 -13.98 -3.13
C LEU A 144 17.78 -13.77 -1.73
N ALA A 145 17.27 -12.58 -1.45
CA ALA A 145 16.68 -12.26 -0.15
C ALA A 145 15.16 -12.53 -0.06
N GLY A 146 14.50 -12.90 -1.17
CA GLY A 146 13.04 -13.05 -1.22
C GLY A 146 12.32 -11.73 -0.91
N THR A 147 12.77 -10.65 -1.55
CA THR A 147 12.26 -9.30 -1.32
C THR A 147 11.88 -8.60 -2.63
N VAL A 148 11.05 -7.58 -2.52
CA VAL A 148 10.64 -6.71 -3.63
C VAL A 148 10.66 -5.24 -3.19
N VAL A 149 11.02 -4.36 -4.13
CA VAL A 149 10.99 -2.91 -3.91
C VAL A 149 9.69 -2.34 -4.47
N LEU A 150 8.90 -1.75 -3.58
CA LEU A 150 7.62 -1.15 -3.93
C LEU A 150 7.72 0.36 -3.83
N ARG A 151 6.93 1.04 -4.67
CA ARG A 151 6.66 2.46 -4.46
C ARG A 151 5.61 2.54 -3.38
N GLU A 152 6.02 3.07 -2.24
CA GLU A 152 5.09 3.48 -1.22
C GLU A 152 4.33 4.68 -1.79
N ARG A 153 3.03 4.54 -1.97
CA ARG A 153 2.19 5.72 -2.11
C ARG A 153 2.41 6.46 -0.81
N VAL A 154 3.09 7.61 -0.89
CA VAL A 154 3.03 8.61 0.17
C VAL A 154 1.54 8.72 0.47
N SER A 155 1.10 8.22 1.64
CA SER A 155 -0.19 8.62 2.13
C SER A 155 -0.05 10.12 2.19
N VAL A 156 -0.66 10.84 1.25
CA VAL A 156 -0.85 12.28 1.38
C VAL A 156 -1.35 12.40 2.80
N ARG A 157 -0.50 12.96 3.70
CA ARG A 157 -0.81 13.14 5.12
C ARG A 157 -2.25 13.59 5.14
N GLY A 158 -3.12 12.76 5.72
CA GLY A 158 -4.54 12.75 5.42
C GLY A 158 -5.03 14.14 5.09
N GLY A 159 -5.29 14.40 3.80
CA GLY A 159 -6.14 15.52 3.44
C GLY A 159 -7.38 15.28 4.28
N ARG A 160 -7.63 16.18 5.26
CA ARG A 160 -8.55 15.97 6.38
C ARG A 160 -9.74 15.22 5.82
N VAL A 161 -9.81 13.91 6.05
CA VAL A 161 -11.02 13.15 5.73
C VAL A 161 -11.97 13.77 6.72
N ALA A 162 -12.79 14.70 6.23
CA ALA A 162 -13.55 15.59 7.07
C ALA A 162 -14.29 14.70 8.07
N GLY A 163 -13.87 14.78 9.33
CA GLY A 163 -14.39 13.92 10.38
C GLY A 163 -15.89 14.18 10.51
N MET A 164 -16.63 13.20 11.01
CA MET A 164 -18.07 13.34 11.22
C MET A 164 -18.37 14.66 11.97
N PRO A 165 -19.09 15.62 11.36
CA PRO A 165 -19.54 16.81 12.07
C PRO A 165 -20.49 16.39 13.19
N PRO A 166 -20.23 16.71 14.47
CA PRO A 166 -21.04 16.22 15.58
C PRO A 166 -22.56 16.51 15.45
N PRO A 167 -23.00 17.69 14.95
CA PRO A 167 -24.43 17.96 14.76
C PRO A 167 -25.12 17.04 13.74
N LEU A 168 -24.36 16.50 12.78
CA LEU A 168 -24.88 15.67 11.69
C LEU A 168 -24.78 14.18 11.98
N ALA A 169 -24.14 13.77 13.07
CA ALA A 169 -23.93 12.35 13.40
C ALA A 169 -25.27 11.60 13.54
N GLY A 170 -26.26 12.20 14.19
CA GLY A 170 -27.59 11.58 14.36
C GLY A 170 -28.35 11.44 13.04
N TRP A 171 -28.28 12.47 12.19
CA TRP A 171 -28.87 12.41 10.84
C TRP A 171 -28.17 11.36 9.98
N ALA A 172 -26.84 11.39 9.92
CA ALA A 172 -26.04 10.48 9.11
C ALA A 172 -26.24 9.01 9.52
N ALA A 173 -26.33 8.73 10.82
CA ALA A 173 -26.59 7.38 11.33
C ALA A 173 -27.91 6.78 10.82
N GLY A 174 -28.92 7.63 10.58
CA GLY A 174 -30.23 7.22 10.04
C GLY A 174 -30.28 7.03 8.52
N LEU A 175 -29.21 7.36 7.79
CA LEU A 175 -29.21 7.30 6.33
C LEU A 175 -29.16 5.85 5.83
N ASP A 176 -29.92 5.58 4.76
CA ASP A 176 -29.72 4.39 3.95
C ASP A 176 -28.61 4.64 2.93
N LEU A 177 -27.41 4.17 3.25
CA LEU A 177 -26.22 4.33 2.41
C LEU A 177 -26.09 3.25 1.34
N SER A 178 -27.03 2.29 1.26
CA SER A 178 -26.99 1.23 0.25
C SER A 178 -27.13 1.78 -1.18
N GLY A 179 -27.81 2.92 -1.33
CA GLY A 179 -28.04 3.59 -2.62
C GLY A 179 -26.90 4.50 -3.10
N VAL A 180 -25.82 4.71 -2.32
CA VAL A 180 -24.71 5.60 -2.71
C VAL A 180 -23.70 4.86 -3.60
N PRO A 181 -23.55 5.22 -4.89
CA PRO A 181 -22.60 4.56 -5.78
C PRO A 181 -21.14 4.82 -5.35
N ASP A 182 -20.26 3.85 -5.59
CA ASP A 182 -18.82 4.00 -5.32
C ASP A 182 -18.19 5.20 -6.03
N GLY A 183 -18.61 5.47 -7.27
CA GLY A 183 -18.17 6.62 -8.04
C GLY A 183 -18.52 7.95 -7.37
N LEU A 184 -19.71 8.05 -6.76
CA LEU A 184 -20.14 9.25 -6.05
C LEU A 184 -19.31 9.45 -4.77
N ALA A 185 -19.11 8.39 -3.99
CA ALA A 185 -18.27 8.46 -2.79
C ALA A 185 -16.81 8.85 -3.13
N LEU A 186 -16.28 8.34 -4.24
CA LEU A 186 -14.95 8.70 -4.72
C LEU A 186 -14.89 10.18 -5.12
N ALA A 187 -15.90 10.67 -5.84
CA ALA A 187 -16.00 12.08 -6.23
C ALA A 187 -16.07 13.00 -5.00
N ILE A 188 -16.86 12.63 -3.99
CA ILE A 188 -16.94 13.35 -2.71
C ILE A 188 -15.57 13.41 -2.03
N ARG A 189 -14.87 12.28 -1.94
CA ARG A 189 -13.54 12.22 -1.32
C ARG A 189 -12.53 13.09 -2.06
N GLN A 190 -12.54 13.06 -3.40
CA GLN A 190 -11.66 13.89 -4.22
C GLN A 190 -11.94 15.38 -4.05
N PHE A 191 -13.23 15.77 -4.00
CA PHE A 191 -13.64 17.14 -3.74
C PHE A 191 -13.17 17.61 -2.37
N LEU A 192 -13.50 16.88 -1.29
CA LEU A 192 -13.12 17.25 0.08
C LEU A 192 -11.59 17.38 0.22
N SER A 193 -10.83 16.47 -0.40
CA SER A 193 -9.35 16.50 -0.34
C SER A 193 -8.70 17.71 -1.03
N ARG A 194 -9.40 18.36 -1.97
CA ARG A 194 -8.92 19.51 -2.73
C ARG A 194 -9.70 20.79 -2.46
N SER A 195 -10.66 20.76 -1.54
CA SER A 195 -11.60 21.85 -1.31
C SER A 195 -10.91 23.17 -0.89
N ASP A 196 -9.78 23.08 -0.20
CA ASP A 196 -8.95 24.23 0.20
C ASP A 196 -8.16 24.85 -0.97
N GLU A 197 -7.95 24.11 -2.06
CA GLU A 197 -7.22 24.56 -3.26
C GLU A 197 -8.16 25.17 -4.33
N LEU A 198 -9.48 24.97 -4.20
CA LEU A 198 -10.47 25.45 -5.15
C LEU A 198 -10.83 26.93 -4.88
N THR A 199 -11.10 27.67 -5.96
CA THR A 199 -11.72 28.99 -5.86
C THR A 199 -13.12 28.88 -5.26
N GLU A 200 -13.61 29.95 -4.61
CA GLU A 200 -14.91 29.93 -3.93
C GLU A 200 -16.06 29.53 -4.88
N ALA A 201 -16.10 30.13 -6.08
CA ALA A 201 -17.10 29.82 -7.09
C ALA A 201 -17.07 28.34 -7.54
N ALA A 202 -15.87 27.77 -7.75
CA ALA A 202 -15.73 26.36 -8.10
C ALA A 202 -16.12 25.43 -6.94
N ARG A 203 -15.83 25.83 -5.70
CA ARG A 203 -16.20 25.07 -4.50
C ARG A 203 -17.71 25.03 -4.32
N GLU A 204 -18.41 26.14 -4.53
CA GLU A 204 -19.86 26.21 -4.47
C GLU A 204 -20.54 25.41 -5.59
N GLU A 205 -20.06 25.52 -6.82
CA GLU A 205 -20.63 24.82 -7.96
C GLU A 205 -20.47 23.29 -7.84
N LEU A 206 -19.24 22.82 -7.58
CA LEU A 206 -18.94 21.39 -7.45
C LEU A 206 -19.54 20.81 -6.17
N GLY A 207 -19.44 21.54 -5.05
CA GLY A 207 -20.05 21.15 -3.79
C GLY A 207 -21.56 21.02 -3.92
N GLY A 208 -22.23 21.99 -4.55
CA GLY A 208 -23.66 21.97 -4.79
C GLY A 208 -24.10 20.81 -5.69
N LYS A 209 -23.35 20.49 -6.75
CA LYS A 209 -23.60 19.31 -7.60
C LYS A 209 -23.52 18.00 -6.81
N LEU A 210 -22.49 17.85 -5.98
CA LEU A 210 -22.31 16.65 -5.15
C LEU A 210 -23.37 16.54 -4.05
N VAL A 211 -23.75 17.65 -3.40
CA VAL A 211 -24.80 17.65 -2.36
C VAL A 211 -26.15 17.25 -2.94
N ARG A 212 -26.50 17.72 -4.15
CA ARG A 212 -27.74 17.28 -4.83
C ARG A 212 -27.72 15.79 -5.13
N ALA A 213 -26.64 15.30 -5.75
CA ALA A 213 -26.50 13.88 -6.07
C ALA A 213 -26.56 12.97 -4.82
N VAL A 214 -26.00 13.44 -3.70
CA VAL A 214 -26.12 12.75 -2.41
C VAL A 214 -27.56 12.82 -1.89
N SER A 215 -28.18 14.00 -1.93
CA SER A 215 -29.56 14.18 -1.43
C SER A 215 -30.56 13.33 -2.21
N ASP A 216 -30.34 13.14 -3.51
CA ASP A 216 -31.16 12.27 -4.36
C ASP A 216 -30.99 10.79 -3.97
N ALA A 217 -29.81 10.39 -3.47
CA ALA A 217 -29.50 9.01 -3.12
C ALA A 217 -29.89 8.63 -1.69
N VAL A 218 -29.79 9.56 -0.72
CA VAL A 218 -29.96 9.25 0.72
C VAL A 218 -30.96 10.13 1.45
N GLY A 219 -31.58 11.09 0.75
CA GLY A 219 -32.52 12.05 1.33
C GLY A 219 -31.88 13.38 1.71
N SER A 220 -32.73 14.38 1.96
CA SER A 220 -32.30 15.76 2.18
C SER A 220 -31.60 15.98 3.54
N PRO A 221 -30.55 16.82 3.58
CA PRO A 221 -29.90 17.19 4.84
C PRO A 221 -30.74 18.17 5.66
N PRO A 222 -30.43 18.36 6.96
CA PRO A 222 -31.06 19.38 7.78
C PRO A 222 -30.91 20.79 7.18
N PRO A 223 -31.94 21.65 7.29
CA PRO A 223 -31.91 23.00 6.73
C PRO A 223 -30.78 23.84 7.34
N GLY A 224 -30.12 24.66 6.50
CA GLY A 224 -28.99 25.50 6.92
C GLY A 224 -27.64 24.79 7.03
N THR A 225 -27.53 23.52 6.63
CA THR A 225 -26.28 22.77 6.70
C THR A 225 -25.33 23.14 5.54
N PRO A 226 -24.06 23.51 5.80
CA PRO A 226 -23.07 23.73 4.75
C PRO A 226 -22.83 22.47 3.91
N GLY A 227 -22.68 22.62 2.59
CA GLY A 227 -22.54 21.49 1.68
C GLY A 227 -21.36 20.56 2.00
N TRP A 228 -20.20 21.14 2.34
CA TRP A 228 -19.04 20.34 2.76
C TRP A 228 -19.33 19.48 4.01
N ALA A 229 -20.16 19.98 4.93
CA ALA A 229 -20.50 19.28 6.17
C ALA A 229 -21.41 18.08 5.87
N VAL A 230 -22.40 18.25 4.98
CA VAL A 230 -23.25 17.14 4.48
C VAL A 230 -22.39 16.04 3.85
N LEU A 231 -21.50 16.43 2.92
CA LEU A 231 -20.63 15.49 2.22
C LEU A 231 -19.66 14.75 3.17
N SER A 232 -19.12 15.46 4.16
CA SER A 232 -18.25 14.86 5.18
C SER A 232 -18.99 13.85 6.07
N ALA A 233 -20.22 14.16 6.49
CA ALA A 233 -21.01 13.29 7.34
C ALA A 233 -21.35 11.97 6.63
N VAL A 234 -21.77 12.03 5.37
CA VAL A 234 -22.10 10.85 4.57
C VAL A 234 -20.87 9.95 4.36
N LEU A 235 -19.73 10.55 4.01
CA LEU A 235 -18.49 9.80 3.80
C LEU A 235 -17.98 9.17 5.11
N ALA A 236 -18.07 9.90 6.23
CA ALA A 236 -17.65 9.43 7.54
C ALA A 236 -18.52 8.27 8.05
N GLU A 237 -19.85 8.34 7.87
CA GLU A 237 -20.75 7.25 8.26
C GLU A 237 -20.55 6.01 7.38
N ARG A 238 -20.35 6.19 6.07
CA ARG A 238 -20.02 5.08 5.16
C ARG A 238 -18.76 4.35 5.62
N HIS A 239 -17.70 5.11 5.90
CA HIS A 239 -16.44 4.56 6.38
C HIS A 239 -16.59 3.86 7.74
N ARG A 240 -17.40 4.40 8.66
CA ARG A 240 -17.72 3.77 9.94
C ARG A 240 -18.37 2.40 9.73
N ARG A 241 -19.42 2.30 8.90
CA ARG A 241 -20.12 1.02 8.64
C ARG A 241 -19.21 0.00 7.97
N GLU A 242 -18.36 0.44 7.06
CA GLU A 242 -17.39 -0.42 6.37
C GLU A 242 -16.30 -0.95 7.33
N SER A 243 -15.78 -0.10 8.23
CA SER A 243 -14.80 -0.51 9.25
C SER A 243 -15.36 -1.53 10.24
N LEU A 244 -16.65 -1.43 10.57
CA LEU A 244 -17.35 -2.40 11.42
C LEU A 244 -17.57 -3.74 10.70
N ARG A 245 -17.87 -3.72 9.39
CA ARG A 245 -17.99 -4.94 8.58
C ARG A 245 -16.68 -5.70 8.46
N LEU A 246 -15.57 -4.99 8.34
CA LEU A 246 -14.24 -5.57 8.12
C LEU A 246 -13.50 -5.94 9.42
N GLY A 247 -14.11 -5.74 10.60
CA GLY A 247 -13.51 -6.09 11.90
C GLY A 247 -12.19 -5.38 12.22
N THR A 248 -11.85 -4.30 11.50
CA THR A 248 -10.53 -3.64 11.53
C THR A 248 -10.53 -2.27 12.23
N GLY A 249 -11.62 -1.86 12.89
CA GLY A 249 -11.77 -0.50 13.41
C GLY A 249 -11.58 -0.33 14.92
N THR A 250 -10.43 0.21 15.35
CA THR A 250 -10.38 1.15 16.49
C THR A 250 -11.08 2.45 16.08
N TYR A 251 -12.41 2.46 16.09
CA TYR A 251 -13.21 3.69 16.00
C TYR A 251 -13.76 4.00 17.39
N ALA A 252 -13.23 5.05 18.02
CA ALA A 252 -13.82 5.61 19.24
C ALA A 252 -14.97 6.55 18.84
N PRO A 253 -16.23 6.29 19.22
CA PRO A 253 -17.31 7.24 18.97
C PRO A 253 -17.00 8.59 19.66
N PRO A 254 -17.49 9.72 19.12
CA PRO A 254 -17.46 10.96 19.87
C PRO A 254 -18.17 10.72 21.20
N GLY A 255 -17.46 10.98 22.31
CA GLY A 255 -18.04 10.86 23.64
C GLY A 255 -19.26 11.76 23.79
N PRO A 256 -20.14 11.49 24.77
CA PRO A 256 -21.27 12.37 25.07
C PRO A 256 -20.78 13.81 25.22
N PRO A 257 -21.60 14.82 24.86
CA PRO A 257 -21.22 16.23 24.97
C PRO A 257 -20.69 16.49 26.37
N GLN A 258 -19.42 16.89 26.46
CA GLN A 258 -18.83 17.21 27.76
C GLN A 258 -19.61 18.40 28.33
N PRO A 259 -20.08 18.31 29.59
CA PRO A 259 -20.78 19.43 30.19
C PRO A 259 -19.85 20.65 30.23
N PRO A 260 -20.39 21.87 30.08
CA PRO A 260 -19.58 23.08 30.12
C PRO A 260 -18.74 23.15 31.41
N PRO A 261 -17.53 23.75 31.37
CA PRO A 261 -16.67 23.85 32.55
C PRO A 261 -17.43 24.49 33.72
N GLY A 262 -17.56 23.76 34.83
CA GLY A 262 -18.23 24.23 36.05
C GLY A 262 -19.57 23.56 36.37
N PHE A 263 -20.07 22.63 35.56
CA PHE A 263 -21.28 21.88 35.89
C PHE A 263 -21.00 20.83 36.98
N GLN A 264 -21.46 21.07 38.21
CA GLN A 264 -21.50 20.05 39.26
C GLN A 264 -22.87 19.35 39.22
N PRO A 265 -22.93 18.01 39.10
CA PRO A 265 -24.20 17.31 39.14
C PRO A 265 -24.85 17.44 40.52
N GLN A 266 -26.15 17.74 40.56
CA GLN A 266 -26.93 17.77 41.80
C GLN A 266 -26.93 16.37 42.46
N PRO A 267 -26.75 16.26 43.79
CA PRO A 267 -26.85 14.98 44.49
C PRO A 267 -28.26 14.40 44.33
N GLY A 268 -28.41 13.34 43.53
CA GLY A 268 -29.69 12.65 43.31
C GLY A 268 -30.04 12.32 41.86
N TYR A 269 -29.36 12.93 40.88
CA TYR A 269 -29.52 12.53 39.47
C TYR A 269 -28.66 11.30 39.15
N GLN A 270 -29.23 10.11 39.32
CA GLN A 270 -28.72 8.93 38.62
C GLN A 270 -29.13 9.04 37.15
N ALA A 271 -28.15 9.08 36.25
CA ALA A 271 -28.42 8.98 34.82
C ALA A 271 -29.18 7.67 34.56
N ALA A 272 -30.27 7.73 33.79
CA ALA A 272 -31.02 6.55 33.40
C ALA A 272 -30.05 5.52 32.77
N PRO A 273 -30.15 4.22 33.10
CA PRO A 273 -29.33 3.20 32.48
C PRO A 273 -29.46 3.29 30.96
N GLN A 274 -28.32 3.37 30.26
CA GLN A 274 -28.36 3.34 28.80
C GLN A 274 -28.99 2.01 28.34
N PRO A 275 -29.86 2.01 27.31
CA PRO A 275 -30.35 0.77 26.74
C PRO A 275 -29.15 -0.04 26.26
N GLN A 276 -28.99 -1.24 26.82
CA GLN A 276 -27.92 -2.15 26.40
C GLN A 276 -28.05 -2.40 24.90
N PRO A 277 -26.95 -2.33 24.12
CA PRO A 277 -26.99 -2.78 22.74
C PRO A 277 -27.44 -4.25 22.71
N PRO A 278 -28.20 -4.69 21.68
CA PRO A 278 -28.56 -6.09 21.55
C PRO A 278 -27.29 -6.94 21.61
N TYR A 279 -27.31 -7.99 22.43
CA TYR A 279 -26.19 -8.92 22.57
C TYR A 279 -25.65 -9.34 21.19
N PRO A 280 -24.32 -9.50 21.03
CA PRO A 280 -23.79 -10.16 19.84
C PRO A 280 -24.46 -11.54 19.70
N PRO A 281 -24.82 -11.98 18.48
CA PRO A 281 -25.42 -13.30 18.28
C PRO A 281 -24.50 -14.36 18.88
N GLN A 282 -25.06 -15.23 19.73
CA GLN A 282 -24.32 -16.34 20.32
C GLN A 282 -23.73 -17.21 19.20
N PRO A 283 -22.49 -17.73 19.34
CA PRO A 283 -21.94 -18.68 18.40
C PRO A 283 -22.89 -19.89 18.30
N GLN A 284 -23.38 -20.16 17.09
CA GLN A 284 -24.21 -21.34 16.84
C GLN A 284 -23.41 -22.61 17.21
N PRO A 285 -24.04 -23.61 17.85
CA PRO A 285 -23.40 -24.90 18.03
C PRO A 285 -23.00 -25.50 16.67
N PRO A 286 -21.91 -26.29 16.59
CA PRO A 286 -21.49 -26.91 15.34
C PRO A 286 -22.63 -27.76 14.78
N TYR A 287 -22.95 -27.57 13.50
CA TYR A 287 -23.89 -28.43 12.79
C TYR A 287 -23.42 -29.90 12.90
N PRO A 288 -24.33 -30.87 13.07
CA PRO A 288 -23.97 -32.27 12.90
C PRO A 288 -23.41 -32.48 11.47
N PRO A 289 -22.41 -33.35 11.29
CA PRO A 289 -21.81 -33.58 9.98
C PRO A 289 -22.89 -34.04 8.99
N GLN A 290 -22.99 -33.32 7.87
CA GLN A 290 -23.88 -33.72 6.78
C GLN A 290 -23.39 -35.05 6.19
N PRO A 291 -24.29 -36.00 5.86
CA PRO A 291 -23.89 -37.21 5.15
C PRO A 291 -23.26 -36.82 3.80
N GLN A 292 -22.06 -37.33 3.54
CA GLN A 292 -21.35 -37.07 2.30
C GLN A 292 -22.18 -37.59 1.11
N PRO A 293 -22.37 -36.80 0.04
CA PRO A 293 -22.96 -37.32 -1.17
C PRO A 293 -22.01 -38.38 -1.76
N THR A 294 -22.49 -39.61 -1.91
CA THR A 294 -21.84 -40.64 -2.71
C THR A 294 -21.64 -40.12 -4.12
N TYR A 295 -20.37 -39.86 -4.48
CA TYR A 295 -19.98 -39.54 -5.85
C TYR A 295 -20.24 -40.78 -6.73
N GLN A 296 -21.26 -40.71 -7.59
CA GLN A 296 -21.31 -41.56 -8.77
C GLN A 296 -20.39 -40.95 -9.84
N PRO A 297 -19.45 -41.71 -10.43
CA PRO A 297 -18.64 -41.23 -11.54
C PRO A 297 -19.54 -40.82 -12.70
N GLN A 298 -19.38 -39.59 -13.16
CA GLN A 298 -20.07 -39.06 -14.32
C GLN A 298 -19.54 -39.77 -15.58
N PRO A 299 -20.40 -40.27 -16.49
CA PRO A 299 -19.93 -40.87 -17.74
C PRO A 299 -19.18 -39.84 -18.59
N PRO A 300 -18.15 -40.27 -19.36
CA PRO A 300 -17.35 -39.36 -20.17
C PRO A 300 -18.21 -38.63 -21.21
N PRO A 301 -17.84 -37.39 -21.59
CA PRO A 301 -18.54 -36.64 -22.61
C PRO A 301 -18.47 -37.35 -23.98
N PRO A 302 -19.51 -37.25 -24.82
CA PRO A 302 -19.51 -37.82 -26.16
C PRO A 302 -18.44 -37.17 -27.05
N SER A 303 -17.80 -37.98 -27.89
CA SER A 303 -16.79 -37.55 -28.85
C SER A 303 -17.32 -36.44 -29.78
N PRO A 304 -16.48 -35.45 -30.14
CA PRO A 304 -16.87 -34.42 -31.10
C PRO A 304 -17.21 -35.02 -32.47
N PRO A 305 -18.17 -34.44 -33.22
CA PRO A 305 -18.49 -34.89 -34.57
C PRO A 305 -17.30 -34.72 -35.52
N ALA A 306 -17.12 -35.70 -36.41
CA ALA A 306 -16.06 -35.71 -37.40
C ALA A 306 -16.12 -34.48 -38.31
N THR A 307 -15.00 -33.77 -38.42
CA THR A 307 -14.81 -32.67 -39.38
C THR A 307 -15.02 -33.18 -40.80
N PRO A 308 -15.86 -32.54 -41.63
CA PRO A 308 -15.97 -32.89 -43.05
C PRO A 308 -14.63 -32.68 -43.75
N ALA A 309 -14.22 -33.68 -44.53
CA ALA A 309 -12.99 -33.65 -45.33
C ALA A 309 -12.99 -32.44 -46.28
N ALA A 310 -11.86 -31.73 -46.31
CA ALA A 310 -11.59 -30.71 -47.31
C ALA A 310 -11.61 -31.33 -48.72
N PRO A 311 -12.22 -30.68 -49.73
CA PRO A 311 -12.21 -31.19 -51.09
C PRO A 311 -10.78 -31.22 -51.64
N THR A 312 -10.37 -32.41 -52.07
CA THR A 312 -9.13 -32.68 -52.79
C THR A 312 -9.13 -31.94 -54.13
N THR A 313 -8.38 -30.84 -54.24
CA THR A 313 -7.97 -30.32 -55.54
C THR A 313 -6.91 -31.26 -56.11
N GLY A 314 -7.32 -32.09 -57.08
CA GLY A 314 -6.43 -32.97 -57.82
C GLY A 314 -5.42 -32.20 -58.69
N PRO A 315 -4.28 -32.82 -59.04
CA PRO A 315 -3.26 -32.21 -59.87
C PRO A 315 -3.67 -32.35 -61.35
N GLY A 316 -4.03 -31.23 -61.97
CA GLY A 316 -4.33 -31.17 -63.41
C GLY A 316 -3.85 -29.85 -63.94
N GLY A 317 -2.72 -29.88 -64.65
CA GLY A 317 -2.01 -28.71 -65.12
C GLY A 317 -2.78 -27.86 -66.14
N PHE A 318 -2.20 -26.72 -66.47
CA PHE A 318 -2.03 -26.20 -67.83
C PHE A 318 -1.08 -24.98 -67.69
N VAL A 319 0.18 -25.12 -68.09
CA VAL A 319 0.76 -24.60 -69.35
C VAL A 319 0.73 -23.05 -69.40
N ALA A 320 1.91 -22.44 -69.22
CA ALA A 320 2.20 -21.13 -69.79
C ALA A 320 2.35 -21.29 -71.31
N PRO A 321 1.95 -20.30 -72.13
CA PRO A 321 3.02 -19.52 -72.75
C PRO A 321 2.67 -18.07 -73.17
N PHE A 322 3.77 -17.33 -73.40
CA PHE A 322 3.98 -16.04 -74.09
C PHE A 322 3.69 -14.75 -73.31
#